data_AF-A0A9P6FT80-F1
#
_entry.id   AF-A0A9P6FT80-F1
#
_cell.length_a   1.000
_cell.length_b   1.000
_cell.length_c   1.000
_cell.angle_alpha   90.00
_cell.angle_beta   90.00
_cell.angle_gamma   90.00
#
_symmetry.space_group_name_H-M   'P 1'
#
loop_
_entity.id
_entity.type
_entity.pdbx_description
1 polymer ?
#
loop_
_entity_poly.entity_id
_entity_poly.type
_entity_poly.pdbx_seq_one_letter_code
_entity_poly.pdbx_strand_id
1 'polypeptide(L)'
;MMSSQPARLGTTSSPLLPTLTEEGASIAREQTPTQLDLKDVLPPYRLQRTYYGRSEEEDADSQNPNGMGPHGIVALTVGQILTPQECQSLIDMSESIGYDVAKINLGNADASNETAMHFPGYRDGYRCIVDDFAFAAQLWERVRPFVPAKFQNRPVVGLNERMRFLKYGPGDQFQAHMDGEFRRTDGSGEVTKVTIQFYLNEDCVGGATTFLEESFNFKDLIREKGSPVGEIKRVAVEPKTGQILIFQHNLLHEGSKVLEGAKYVIRSDILYGRPSIDG
;
A
#
# COMPACT_ATOMS: atom_id res chain seq x y z
N MET A 1 -20.93 -69.40 -36.21
CA MET A 1 -20.93 -68.41 -35.11
C MET A 1 -21.19 -67.05 -35.73
N MET A 2 -22.25 -66.38 -35.25
CA MET A 2 -22.51 -64.93 -35.20
C MET A 2 -22.03 -64.10 -36.40
N SER A 3 -22.91 -63.68 -37.31
CA SER A 3 -23.83 -62.52 -37.15
C SER A 3 -23.08 -61.27 -36.73
N SER A 4 -23.27 -60.08 -37.28
CA SER A 4 -24.18 -59.50 -38.26
C SER A 4 -23.69 -58.05 -38.34
N GLN A 5 -23.70 -57.45 -39.52
CA GLN A 5 -23.36 -56.04 -39.72
C GLN A 5 -24.11 -55.12 -38.73
N PRO A 6 -23.46 -54.08 -38.19
CA PRO A 6 -24.14 -52.85 -37.80
C PRO A 6 -23.83 -51.77 -38.85
N ALA A 7 -24.82 -51.29 -39.57
CA ALA A 7 -25.78 -50.25 -39.17
C ALA A 7 -25.37 -48.90 -39.78
N ARG A 8 -26.13 -48.49 -40.80
CA ARG A 8 -26.08 -47.15 -41.39
C ARG A 8 -26.37 -46.11 -40.31
N LEU A 9 -25.44 -45.20 -40.09
CA LEU A 9 -25.68 -44.00 -39.28
C LEU A 9 -26.62 -43.08 -40.05
N GLY A 10 -27.73 -42.75 -39.38
CA GLY A 10 -28.79 -41.90 -39.90
C GLY A 10 -28.32 -40.46 -40.09
N THR A 11 -28.84 -39.85 -41.15
CA THR A 11 -28.81 -38.41 -41.39
C THR A 11 -29.78 -37.75 -40.40
N THR A 12 -29.25 -37.16 -39.33
CA THR A 12 -30.00 -36.23 -38.49
C THR A 12 -29.90 -34.84 -39.12
N SER A 13 -31.05 -34.33 -39.56
CA SER A 13 -31.23 -32.93 -39.95
C SER A 13 -30.96 -32.03 -38.74
N SER A 14 -29.96 -31.17 -38.83
CA SER A 14 -29.80 -30.06 -37.90
C SER A 14 -31.06 -29.17 -37.93
N PRO A 15 -31.65 -28.82 -36.77
CA PRO A 15 -32.67 -27.79 -36.73
C PRO A 15 -32.04 -26.44 -37.10
N LEU A 16 -32.61 -25.81 -38.12
CA LEU A 16 -32.32 -24.43 -38.51
C LEU A 16 -32.51 -23.52 -37.29
N LEU A 17 -31.45 -22.78 -36.94
CA LEU A 17 -31.49 -21.68 -36.00
C LEU A 17 -32.58 -20.67 -36.45
N PRO A 18 -33.44 -20.18 -35.55
CA PRO A 18 -34.36 -19.12 -35.89
C PRO A 18 -33.56 -17.87 -36.25
N THR A 19 -33.77 -17.38 -37.47
CA THR A 19 -33.32 -16.07 -37.95
C THR A 19 -33.86 -15.00 -37.00
N LEU A 20 -32.98 -14.39 -36.22
CA LEU A 20 -33.29 -13.17 -35.47
C LEU A 20 -33.58 -12.07 -36.49
N THR A 21 -34.83 -11.62 -36.49
CA THR A 21 -35.32 -10.45 -37.20
C THR A 21 -34.53 -9.21 -36.80
N GLU A 22 -34.18 -8.36 -37.77
CA GLU A 22 -33.42 -7.10 -37.61
C GLU A 22 -34.14 -5.99 -36.81
N GLU A 23 -35.10 -6.30 -35.94
CA GLU A 23 -35.81 -5.33 -35.09
C GLU A 23 -35.61 -5.61 -33.60
N GLY A 24 -34.36 -5.92 -33.20
CA GLY A 24 -33.97 -6.07 -31.78
C GLY A 24 -32.52 -5.70 -31.48
N ALA A 25 -31.79 -5.11 -32.43
CA ALA A 25 -30.37 -4.76 -32.32
C ALA A 25 -30.13 -3.28 -31.92
N SER A 26 -31.06 -2.71 -31.16
CA SER A 26 -30.94 -1.40 -30.54
C SER A 26 -31.56 -1.53 -29.15
N ILE A 27 -30.93 -0.97 -28.12
CA ILE A 27 -31.23 -1.11 -26.69
C ILE A 27 -30.56 -2.33 -26.01
N ALA A 28 -29.22 -2.36 -26.01
CA ALA A 28 -28.39 -2.92 -24.92
C ALA A 28 -26.89 -2.65 -25.21
N ARG A 29 -26.53 -1.39 -25.42
CA ARG A 29 -25.13 -0.93 -25.43
C ARG A 29 -25.09 0.45 -24.81
N GLU A 30 -25.15 0.45 -23.49
CA GLU A 30 -24.98 1.55 -22.53
C GLU A 30 -25.66 0.96 -21.28
N GLN A 31 -24.95 0.40 -20.31
CA GLN A 31 -24.03 1.10 -19.43
C GLN A 31 -22.97 0.11 -18.95
N THR A 32 -21.73 0.29 -19.36
CA THR A 32 -20.59 -0.09 -18.50
C THR A 32 -20.78 0.63 -17.17
N PRO A 33 -20.57 -0.03 -16.01
CA PRO A 33 -20.53 0.68 -14.74
C PRO A 33 -19.57 1.85 -14.91
N THR A 34 -20.06 3.07 -14.70
CA THR A 34 -19.25 4.28 -14.73
C THR A 34 -18.05 4.02 -13.83
N GLN A 35 -16.89 3.83 -14.46
CA GLN A 35 -15.59 3.81 -13.80
C GLN A 35 -15.56 5.08 -12.95
N LEU A 36 -15.52 4.92 -11.63
CA LEU A 36 -15.50 6.02 -10.67
C LEU A 36 -14.36 6.96 -11.09
N ASP A 37 -14.67 8.16 -11.57
CA ASP A 37 -13.63 9.15 -11.86
C ASP A 37 -13.16 9.65 -10.49
N LEU A 38 -11.93 9.30 -10.09
CA LEU A 38 -11.38 9.59 -8.76
C LEU A 38 -11.40 11.09 -8.42
N LYS A 39 -11.59 11.95 -9.44
CA LYS A 39 -11.78 13.41 -9.34
C LYS A 39 -13.12 13.81 -8.69
N ASP A 40 -14.11 12.92 -8.67
CA ASP A 40 -15.47 13.19 -8.16
C ASP A 40 -15.69 12.64 -6.74
N VAL A 41 -14.66 12.08 -6.09
CA VAL A 41 -14.76 11.41 -4.79
C VAL A 41 -14.35 12.33 -3.62
N LEU A 42 -13.73 13.49 -3.88
CA LEU A 42 -13.02 14.25 -2.85
C LEU A 42 -13.58 15.68 -2.63
N PRO A 43 -14.50 15.92 -1.66
CA PRO A 43 -14.91 17.27 -1.27
C PRO A 43 -13.80 18.04 -0.51
N PRO A 44 -13.87 19.39 -0.42
CA PRO A 44 -12.88 20.20 0.29
C PRO A 44 -12.92 20.02 1.82
N TYR A 45 -11.71 20.11 2.36
CA TYR A 45 -11.16 19.71 3.66
C TYR A 45 -11.76 20.36 4.94
N ARG A 46 -11.71 19.63 6.07
CA ARG A 46 -11.80 20.19 7.44
C ARG A 46 -10.73 19.54 8.35
N LEU A 47 -9.86 20.39 8.91
CA LEU A 47 -8.73 20.05 9.78
C LEU A 47 -9.16 19.46 11.14
N GLN A 48 -8.64 18.31 11.52
CA GLN A 48 -8.34 17.98 12.92
C GLN A 48 -6.97 17.29 13.00
N ARG A 49 -6.06 17.85 13.81
CA ARG A 49 -4.72 17.32 14.07
C ARG A 49 -4.71 16.59 15.41
N THR A 50 -4.04 15.43 15.46
CA THR A 50 -3.55 14.85 16.72
C THR A 50 -2.09 14.45 16.49
N TYR A 51 -1.19 14.99 17.31
CA TYR A 51 0.21 14.57 17.38
C TYR A 51 0.35 13.49 18.47
N TYR A 52 1.18 12.49 18.26
CA TYR A 52 1.67 11.61 19.32
C TYR A 52 3.20 11.75 19.41
N GLY A 53 3.70 12.28 20.54
CA GLY A 53 5.14 12.40 20.82
C GLY A 53 5.51 13.57 21.74
N ARG A 54 5.42 13.35 23.06
CA ARG A 54 5.90 14.17 24.21
C ARG A 54 5.29 15.59 24.43
N SER A 55 5.27 15.95 25.72
CA SER A 55 4.53 17.03 26.39
C SER A 55 4.93 18.45 26.01
N GLU A 56 3.97 19.37 26.17
CA GLU A 56 3.98 20.82 25.86
C GLU A 56 5.01 21.68 26.63
N GLU A 57 6.09 21.12 27.17
CA GLU A 57 7.09 21.87 27.91
C GLU A 57 8.49 21.47 27.43
N GLU A 58 9.03 22.22 26.46
CA GLU A 58 10.45 22.56 26.27
C GLU A 58 10.69 23.09 24.83
N ASP A 59 10.21 24.31 24.56
CA ASP A 59 10.70 25.14 23.46
C ASP A 59 11.81 26.06 24.01
N ALA A 60 13.06 25.71 23.73
CA ALA A 60 14.13 26.67 23.46
C ALA A 60 15.40 25.93 23.01
N ASP A 61 15.87 26.30 21.81
CA ASP A 61 17.24 26.13 21.32
C ASP A 61 17.60 24.83 20.58
N SER A 62 17.52 24.87 19.25
CA SER A 62 18.72 24.81 18.38
C SER A 62 18.33 24.51 16.92
N GLN A 63 19.04 25.19 16.03
CA GLN A 63 18.92 25.08 14.58
C GLN A 63 19.09 23.62 14.11
N ASN A 64 18.05 23.05 13.48
CA ASN A 64 18.20 21.82 12.71
C ASN A 64 17.93 22.10 11.22
N PRO A 65 18.98 22.36 10.42
CA PRO A 65 18.82 22.63 8.99
C PRO A 65 18.42 21.39 8.16
N ASN A 66 18.29 20.20 8.77
CA ASN A 66 18.14 18.93 8.04
C ASN A 66 16.73 18.34 7.98
N GLY A 67 15.73 18.95 8.64
CA GLY A 67 14.34 18.46 8.56
C GLY A 67 14.12 17.12 9.27
N MET A 68 13.17 17.10 10.21
CA MET A 68 12.88 16.01 11.16
C MET A 68 13.88 15.88 12.32
N GLY A 69 13.78 16.79 13.30
CA GLY A 69 14.09 16.57 14.71
C GLY A 69 15.54 16.22 15.12
N PRO A 70 15.95 16.45 16.38
CA PRO A 70 17.34 16.23 16.81
C PRO A 70 17.75 14.75 16.96
N HIS A 71 16.83 13.78 16.82
CA HIS A 71 17.10 12.36 17.10
C HIS A 71 16.31 11.41 16.19
N GLY A 72 17.01 10.72 15.28
CA GLY A 72 16.62 9.36 14.85
C GLY A 72 15.53 9.21 13.77
N ILE A 73 15.32 7.94 13.43
CA ILE A 73 14.39 7.44 12.41
C ILE A 73 12.95 7.59 12.93
N VAL A 74 12.02 8.12 12.12
CA VAL A 74 10.69 8.57 12.57
C VAL A 74 9.55 7.87 11.81
N ALA A 75 8.46 7.57 12.54
CA ALA A 75 7.14 7.27 12.01
C ALA A 75 6.11 8.30 12.54
N LEU A 76 5.14 8.68 11.72
CA LEU A 76 4.10 9.68 12.01
C LEU A 76 2.73 9.14 11.59
N THR A 77 1.73 9.26 12.45
CA THR A 77 0.33 9.07 12.06
C THR A 77 -0.41 10.39 11.96
N VAL A 78 -1.33 10.50 11.01
CA VAL A 78 -2.25 11.64 10.87
C VAL A 78 -3.66 11.12 10.61
N GLY A 79 -4.59 11.43 11.50
CA GLY A 79 -5.99 11.01 11.37
C GLY A 79 -6.77 11.86 10.37
N GLN A 80 -7.89 11.33 9.88
CA GLN A 80 -8.90 12.07 9.10
C GLN A 80 -8.35 12.74 7.82
N ILE A 81 -7.40 12.07 7.15
CA ILE A 81 -6.93 12.46 5.81
C ILE A 81 -7.97 12.07 4.75
N LEU A 82 -8.64 10.94 4.97
CA LEU A 82 -9.78 10.50 4.18
C LEU A 82 -11.02 10.42 5.08
N THR A 83 -12.18 10.70 4.51
CA THR A 83 -13.47 10.44 5.16
C THR A 83 -13.81 8.95 5.10
N PRO A 84 -14.68 8.44 6.00
CA PRO A 84 -15.15 7.06 5.91
C PRO A 84 -15.80 6.71 4.55
N GLN A 85 -16.51 7.67 3.93
CA GLN A 85 -17.14 7.48 2.63
C GLN A 85 -16.12 7.37 1.50
N GLU A 86 -15.07 8.21 1.52
CA GLU A 86 -13.94 8.11 0.58
C GLU A 86 -13.23 6.76 0.73
N CYS A 87 -12.99 6.34 1.98
CA CYS A 87 -12.39 5.05 2.28
C CYS A 87 -13.22 3.88 1.75
N GLN A 88 -14.54 3.87 1.98
CA GLN A 88 -15.42 2.83 1.46
C GLN A 88 -15.42 2.81 -0.07
N SER A 89 -15.48 3.98 -0.71
CA SER A 89 -15.44 4.08 -2.18
C SER A 89 -14.14 3.52 -2.77
N LEU A 90 -13.02 3.73 -2.08
CA LEU A 90 -11.72 3.18 -2.45
C LEU A 90 -11.66 1.65 -2.28
N ILE A 91 -12.27 1.12 -1.22
CA ILE A 91 -12.43 -0.33 -1.01
C ILE A 91 -13.26 -0.94 -2.16
N ASP A 92 -14.46 -0.41 -2.40
CA ASP A 92 -15.38 -0.91 -3.43
C ASP A 92 -14.74 -0.88 -4.83
N MET A 93 -14.04 0.21 -5.15
CA MET A 93 -13.30 0.34 -6.39
C MET A 93 -12.22 -0.75 -6.51
N SER A 94 -11.41 -0.95 -5.47
CA SER A 94 -10.35 -1.95 -5.50
C SER A 94 -10.87 -3.39 -5.56
N GLU A 95 -11.99 -3.71 -4.90
CA GLU A 95 -12.68 -4.99 -5.03
C GLU A 95 -13.20 -5.21 -6.45
N SER A 96 -13.72 -4.17 -7.10
CA SER A 96 -14.22 -4.26 -8.48
C SER A 96 -13.12 -4.51 -9.51
N ILE A 97 -11.90 -4.00 -9.28
CA ILE A 97 -10.73 -4.32 -10.09
C ILE A 97 -10.30 -5.78 -9.85
N GLY A 98 -10.40 -6.23 -8.60
CA GLY A 98 -9.94 -7.54 -8.18
C GLY A 98 -8.49 -7.51 -7.68
N TYR A 99 -8.14 -8.56 -6.94
CA TYR A 99 -6.85 -8.65 -6.27
C TYR A 99 -6.08 -9.91 -6.67
N ASP A 100 -4.76 -9.76 -6.84
CA ASP A 100 -3.82 -10.86 -6.97
C ASP A 100 -3.15 -11.17 -5.63
N VAL A 101 -2.60 -12.37 -5.47
CA VAL A 101 -1.77 -12.71 -4.31
C VAL A 101 -0.55 -11.77 -4.22
N ALA A 102 -0.28 -11.23 -3.02
CA ALA A 102 0.83 -10.31 -2.81
C ALA A 102 2.19 -11.02 -2.90
N LYS A 103 3.00 -10.65 -3.90
CA LYS A 103 4.35 -11.21 -4.13
C LYS A 103 5.47 -10.32 -3.59
N ILE A 104 6.63 -10.93 -3.32
CA ILE A 104 7.89 -10.29 -2.93
C ILE A 104 8.82 -10.24 -4.14
N ASN A 105 9.45 -9.09 -4.37
CA ASN A 105 10.51 -8.95 -5.37
C ASN A 105 11.83 -9.41 -4.75
N LEU A 106 12.47 -10.41 -5.35
CA LEU A 106 13.73 -10.99 -4.84
C LEU A 106 14.98 -10.45 -5.54
N GLY A 107 14.83 -9.60 -6.56
CA GLY A 107 15.92 -9.06 -7.36
C GLY A 107 16.15 -7.56 -7.17
N ASN A 108 17.26 -7.08 -7.75
CA ASN A 108 17.44 -5.65 -8.00
C ASN A 108 16.28 -5.16 -8.89
N ALA A 109 15.83 -3.93 -8.64
CA ALA A 109 14.59 -3.32 -9.10
C ALA A 109 14.48 -3.09 -10.63
N ASP A 110 14.76 -4.11 -11.42
CA ASP A 110 14.50 -4.13 -12.84
C ASP A 110 13.00 -4.46 -12.98
N ALA A 111 12.24 -3.56 -13.59
CA ALA A 111 10.78 -3.50 -13.59
C ALA A 111 10.05 -4.74 -14.17
N SER A 112 10.77 -5.80 -14.54
CA SER A 112 10.21 -7.10 -14.86
C SER A 112 9.73 -7.80 -13.58
N ASN A 113 8.41 -8.01 -13.46
CA ASN A 113 7.78 -8.86 -12.43
C ASN A 113 8.26 -10.33 -12.42
N GLU A 114 9.28 -10.68 -13.23
CA GLU A 114 9.80 -12.04 -13.43
C GLU A 114 10.48 -12.62 -12.17
N THR A 115 10.91 -11.78 -11.24
CA THR A 115 11.51 -12.21 -9.96
C THR A 115 10.54 -12.13 -8.77
N ALA A 116 9.27 -11.79 -9.01
CA ALA A 116 8.27 -11.68 -7.97
C ALA A 116 7.76 -13.09 -7.57
N MET A 117 8.05 -13.51 -6.34
CA MET A 117 7.64 -14.82 -5.82
C MET A 117 6.62 -14.69 -4.67
N HIS A 118 5.73 -15.67 -4.57
CA HIS A 118 4.79 -15.81 -3.46
C HIS A 118 5.45 -16.62 -2.34
N PHE A 119 5.42 -16.09 -1.11
CA PHE A 119 5.99 -16.73 0.07
C PHE A 119 4.95 -16.83 1.20
N PRO A 120 4.08 -17.86 1.16
CA PRO A 120 3.06 -18.07 2.19
C PRO A 120 3.66 -18.11 3.60
N GLY A 121 2.98 -17.49 4.56
CA GLY A 121 3.39 -17.37 5.96
C GLY A 121 4.46 -16.31 6.22
N TYR A 122 5.18 -15.86 5.19
CA TYR A 122 6.07 -14.71 5.27
C TYR A 122 5.40 -13.43 4.77
N ARG A 123 4.80 -13.46 3.58
CA ARG A 123 3.95 -12.39 3.04
C ARG A 123 2.69 -13.01 2.49
N ASP A 124 1.62 -12.81 3.22
CA ASP A 124 0.28 -13.23 2.85
C ASP A 124 -0.54 -12.01 2.37
N GLY A 125 -1.83 -12.23 2.16
CA GLY A 125 -2.75 -11.22 1.66
C GLY A 125 -2.62 -10.98 0.16
N TYR A 126 -3.35 -9.97 -0.28
CA TYR A 126 -3.62 -9.70 -1.67
C TYR A 126 -3.30 -8.25 -2.03
N ARG A 127 -3.04 -8.01 -3.32
CA ARG A 127 -2.68 -6.70 -3.85
C ARG A 127 -3.41 -6.41 -5.17
N CYS A 128 -4.02 -5.24 -5.23
CA CYS A 128 -4.46 -4.57 -6.45
C CYS A 128 -3.50 -3.39 -6.70
N ILE A 129 -3.04 -3.21 -7.94
CA ILE A 129 -2.13 -2.14 -8.31
C ILE A 129 -2.84 -1.21 -9.30
N VAL A 130 -2.85 0.08 -8.97
CA VAL A 130 -3.38 1.13 -9.82
C VAL A 130 -2.31 2.21 -9.97
N ASP A 131 -1.85 2.45 -11.19
CA ASP A 131 -0.95 3.58 -11.50
C ASP A 131 -1.81 4.78 -11.93
N ASP A 132 -1.88 5.83 -11.10
CA ASP A 132 -2.71 7.02 -11.38
C ASP A 132 -2.03 8.29 -10.84
N PHE A 133 -1.49 9.09 -11.77
CA PHE A 133 -0.83 10.36 -11.48
C PHE A 133 -1.77 11.42 -10.92
N ALA A 134 -3.01 11.49 -11.41
CA ALA A 134 -3.96 12.51 -11.01
C ALA A 134 -4.45 12.26 -9.58
N PHE A 135 -4.74 11.00 -9.25
CA PHE A 135 -5.11 10.60 -7.90
C PHE A 135 -3.94 10.78 -6.91
N ALA A 136 -2.72 10.42 -7.31
CA ALA A 136 -1.53 10.65 -6.50
C ALA A 136 -1.32 12.14 -6.17
N ALA A 137 -1.51 13.02 -7.16
CA ALA A 137 -1.42 14.47 -6.96
C ALA A 137 -2.50 15.00 -6.00
N GLN A 138 -3.74 14.48 -6.09
CA GLN A 138 -4.82 14.87 -5.19
C GLN A 138 -4.56 14.44 -3.74
N LEU A 139 -4.11 13.19 -3.52
CA LEU A 139 -3.70 12.73 -2.19
C LEU A 139 -2.50 13.53 -1.67
N TRP A 140 -1.56 13.86 -2.54
CA TRP A 140 -0.38 14.64 -2.19
C TRP A 140 -0.75 16.00 -1.58
N GLU A 141 -1.72 16.73 -2.11
CA GLU A 141 -2.13 18.01 -1.53
C GLU A 141 -2.62 17.89 -0.07
N ARG A 142 -3.24 16.76 0.29
CA ARG A 142 -3.67 16.49 1.67
C ARG A 142 -2.50 16.14 2.59
N VAL A 143 -1.48 15.46 2.05
CA VAL A 143 -0.36 14.88 2.81
C VAL A 143 0.83 15.83 2.91
N ARG A 144 1.10 16.63 1.87
CA ARG A 144 2.26 17.52 1.74
C ARG A 144 2.52 18.40 2.98
N PRO A 145 1.51 18.96 3.69
CA PRO A 145 1.75 19.75 4.90
C PRO A 145 2.44 18.98 6.05
N PHE A 146 2.42 17.64 6.02
CA PHE A 146 3.01 16.77 7.04
C PHE A 146 4.36 16.19 6.62
N VAL A 147 4.82 16.52 5.41
CA VAL A 147 6.06 16.00 4.84
C VAL A 147 7.08 17.15 4.74
N PRO A 148 8.29 16.99 5.30
CA PRO A 148 9.34 17.98 5.16
C PRO A 148 9.67 18.27 3.70
N ALA A 149 10.03 19.53 3.40
CA ALA A 149 10.42 19.93 2.04
C ALA A 149 11.68 19.21 1.51
N LYS A 150 12.49 18.65 2.40
CA LYS A 150 13.68 17.85 2.08
C LYS A 150 13.80 16.65 3.01
N PHE A 151 14.38 15.56 2.51
CA PHE A 151 14.79 14.40 3.30
C PHE A 151 16.12 13.88 2.75
N GLN A 152 17.12 13.67 3.61
CA GLN A 152 18.47 13.22 3.21
C GLN A 152 19.06 14.07 2.06
N ASN A 153 19.00 15.40 2.20
CA ASN A 153 19.42 16.40 1.19
C ASN A 153 18.71 16.33 -0.16
N ARG A 154 17.64 15.55 -0.29
CA ARG A 154 16.83 15.49 -1.52
C ARG A 154 15.55 16.31 -1.36
N PRO A 155 15.19 17.14 -2.35
CA PRO A 155 13.91 17.85 -2.32
C PRO A 155 12.77 16.85 -2.47
N VAL A 156 11.69 17.07 -1.72
CA VAL A 156 10.46 16.31 -1.92
C VAL A 156 9.80 16.70 -3.24
N VAL A 157 9.28 15.71 -3.97
CA VAL A 157 8.64 15.91 -5.27
C VAL A 157 7.13 15.73 -5.15
N GLY A 158 6.69 14.61 -4.56
CA GLY A 158 5.28 14.25 -4.52
C GLY A 158 5.05 12.84 -4.02
N LEU A 159 3.85 12.33 -4.26
CA LEU A 159 3.49 10.94 -4.03
C LEU A 159 3.74 10.10 -5.29
N ASN A 160 4.26 8.89 -5.14
CA ASN A 160 4.42 7.95 -6.25
C ASN A 160 3.04 7.58 -6.83
N GLU A 161 2.94 7.57 -8.16
CA GLU A 161 1.72 7.28 -8.92
C GLU A 161 1.20 5.85 -8.72
N ARG A 162 2.07 4.93 -8.28
CA ARG A 162 1.75 3.52 -8.08
C ARG A 162 1.08 3.27 -6.73
N MET A 163 -0.25 3.27 -6.73
CA MET A 163 -1.06 2.89 -5.58
C MET A 163 -1.15 1.37 -5.46
N ARG A 164 -0.73 0.86 -4.31
CA ARG A 164 -0.85 -0.57 -3.98
C ARG A 164 -1.96 -0.71 -2.97
N PHE A 165 -3.15 -1.08 -3.43
CA PHE A 165 -4.25 -1.49 -2.58
C PHE A 165 -3.93 -2.87 -2.04
N LEU A 166 -3.93 -3.02 -0.72
CA LEU A 166 -3.60 -4.24 0.01
C LEU A 166 -4.84 -4.70 0.77
N LYS A 167 -5.09 -6.01 0.72
CA LYS A 167 -6.18 -6.67 1.43
C LYS A 167 -5.61 -7.83 2.24
N TYR A 168 -5.94 -7.88 3.51
CA TYR A 168 -5.55 -8.97 4.42
C TYR A 168 -6.80 -9.55 5.08
N GLY A 169 -7.00 -10.85 4.94
CA GLY A 169 -8.06 -11.59 5.65
C GLY A 169 -7.54 -12.29 6.91
N PRO A 170 -8.40 -13.00 7.65
CA PRO A 170 -8.00 -13.72 8.85
C PRO A 170 -6.87 -14.71 8.59
N GLY A 171 -5.81 -14.62 9.39
CA GLY A 171 -4.58 -15.42 9.27
C GLY A 171 -3.47 -14.76 8.47
N ASP A 172 -3.78 -13.80 7.58
CA ASP A 172 -2.79 -13.12 6.76
C ASP A 172 -1.91 -12.19 7.60
N GLN A 173 -0.63 -12.13 7.23
CA GLN A 173 0.38 -11.28 7.86
C GLN A 173 1.47 -10.88 6.85
N PHE A 174 2.34 -9.96 7.24
CA PHE A 174 3.60 -9.72 6.56
C PHE A 174 4.71 -9.60 7.60
N GLN A 175 5.59 -10.61 7.63
CA GLN A 175 6.70 -10.70 8.58
C GLN A 175 7.63 -9.48 8.52
N ALA A 176 8.44 -9.33 9.59
CA ALA A 176 9.37 -8.22 9.74
C ALA A 176 10.24 -7.99 8.49
N HIS A 177 10.24 -6.75 8.01
CA HIS A 177 10.99 -6.30 6.83
C HIS A 177 11.29 -4.80 6.89
N MET A 178 12.13 -4.36 5.96
CA MET A 178 12.30 -2.95 5.58
C MET A 178 11.75 -2.77 4.17
N ASP A 179 11.30 -1.56 3.86
CA ASP A 179 10.72 -1.28 2.56
C ASP A 179 11.79 -1.00 1.49
N GLY A 180 11.47 -1.41 0.26
CA GLY A 180 12.36 -1.25 -0.89
C GLY A 180 12.26 0.14 -1.52
N GLU A 181 13.41 0.65 -1.97
CA GLU A 181 13.50 1.89 -2.73
C GLU A 181 13.05 1.69 -4.19
N PHE A 182 12.14 2.55 -4.66
CA PHE A 182 11.85 2.73 -6.07
C PHE A 182 12.81 3.77 -6.65
N ARG A 183 13.33 3.52 -7.86
CA ARG A 183 14.10 4.50 -8.64
C ARG A 183 13.40 4.71 -9.98
N ARG A 184 13.14 5.97 -10.33
CA ARG A 184 12.58 6.32 -11.63
C ARG A 184 13.64 6.12 -12.71
N THR A 185 13.26 5.49 -13.82
CA THR A 185 14.17 5.12 -14.93
C THR A 185 14.16 6.11 -16.10
N ASP A 186 13.37 7.19 -16.00
CA ASP A 186 13.23 8.24 -17.01
C ASP A 186 14.35 9.30 -17.00
N GLY A 187 15.37 9.11 -16.19
CA GLY A 187 16.51 10.04 -16.06
C GLY A 187 16.27 11.22 -15.12
N SER A 188 15.08 11.39 -14.54
CA SER A 188 14.80 12.39 -13.50
C SER A 188 15.76 12.26 -12.30
N GLY A 189 16.12 11.03 -11.94
CA GLY A 189 16.87 10.73 -10.72
C GLY A 189 16.00 10.71 -9.46
N GLU A 190 14.68 10.64 -9.63
CA GLU A 190 13.73 10.49 -8.53
C GLU A 190 13.83 9.11 -7.87
N VAL A 191 13.72 9.12 -6.55
CA VAL A 191 13.78 7.91 -5.71
C VAL A 191 12.75 7.97 -4.59
N THR A 192 12.38 6.82 -4.04
CA THR A 192 11.57 6.76 -2.82
C THR A 192 12.39 6.35 -1.60
N LYS A 193 12.08 6.94 -0.45
CA LYS A 193 12.77 6.67 0.83
C LYS A 193 11.84 6.55 2.03
N VAL A 194 10.58 6.90 1.83
CA VAL A 194 9.56 7.02 2.87
C VAL A 194 8.30 6.37 2.32
N THR A 195 7.72 5.49 3.12
CA THR A 195 6.44 4.86 2.86
C THR A 195 5.32 5.70 3.44
N ILE A 196 4.20 5.72 2.75
CA ILE A 196 2.92 6.18 3.29
C ILE A 196 1.87 5.10 3.11
N GLN A 197 1.19 4.78 4.20
CA GLN A 197 0.03 3.90 4.23
C GLN A 197 -1.23 4.70 4.55
N PHE A 198 -2.31 4.51 3.79
CA PHE A 198 -3.64 5.02 4.07
C PHE A 198 -4.51 3.87 4.55
N TYR A 199 -4.96 3.90 5.80
CA TYR A 199 -5.85 2.90 6.36
C TYR A 199 -7.29 3.20 5.91
N LEU A 200 -7.89 2.24 5.21
CA LEU A 200 -9.23 2.42 4.64
C LEU A 200 -10.34 1.90 5.55
N ASN A 201 -10.02 1.12 6.57
CA ASN A 201 -11.00 0.62 7.52
C ASN A 201 -10.39 0.35 8.90
N GLU A 202 -11.24 0.04 9.87
CA GLU A 202 -10.86 -0.27 11.25
C GLU A 202 -11.68 -1.41 11.87
N ASP A 203 -12.53 -2.07 11.09
CA ASP A 203 -13.36 -3.22 11.47
C ASP A 203 -12.61 -4.55 11.33
N CYS A 204 -11.36 -4.58 11.80
CA CYS A 204 -10.56 -5.81 11.91
C CYS A 204 -9.94 -5.92 13.30
N VAL A 205 -9.75 -7.16 13.77
CA VAL A 205 -8.99 -7.45 14.99
C VAL A 205 -7.56 -7.85 14.62
N GLY A 206 -6.57 -7.26 15.27
CA GLY A 206 -5.16 -7.39 14.86
C GLY A 206 -4.86 -6.55 13.61
N GLY A 207 -3.91 -6.98 12.80
CA GLY A 207 -3.60 -6.26 11.55
C GLY A 207 -2.76 -4.98 11.72
N ALA A 208 -2.24 -4.66 12.90
CA ALA A 208 -1.41 -3.47 13.11
C ALA A 208 -0.19 -3.41 12.17
N THR A 209 0.28 -2.19 11.86
CA THR A 209 1.68 -2.01 11.41
C THR A 209 2.55 -1.89 12.67
N THR A 210 3.41 -2.88 12.92
CA THR A 210 4.19 -2.94 14.15
C THR A 210 5.66 -2.68 13.86
N PHE A 211 6.20 -1.59 14.40
CA PHE A 211 7.62 -1.28 14.34
C PHE A 211 8.39 -2.09 15.39
N LEU A 212 9.55 -2.61 14.99
CA LEU A 212 10.44 -3.39 15.83
C LEU A 212 11.70 -2.57 16.06
N GLU A 213 11.76 -1.91 17.22
CA GLU A 213 12.95 -1.20 17.65
C GLU A 213 13.90 -2.24 18.27
N GLU A 214 14.92 -2.60 17.50
CA GLU A 214 16.04 -3.35 18.05
C GLU A 214 16.76 -2.44 19.04
N SER A 215 16.65 -2.75 20.33
CA SER A 215 17.50 -2.17 21.35
C SER A 215 18.91 -2.76 21.23
N PHE A 216 19.59 -2.54 20.09
CA PHE A 216 21.01 -2.88 19.96
C PHE A 216 21.80 -1.87 20.80
N ASN A 217 22.03 -2.22 22.06
CA ASN A 217 22.91 -1.43 22.89
C ASN A 217 24.34 -1.84 22.58
N PHE A 218 25.29 -0.89 22.54
CA PHE A 218 26.72 -1.23 22.41
C PHE A 218 27.18 -2.19 23.53
N LYS A 219 26.46 -2.24 24.66
CA LYS A 219 26.65 -3.21 25.75
C LYS A 219 26.33 -4.66 25.34
N ASP A 220 25.49 -4.90 24.33
CA ASP A 220 25.18 -6.24 23.83
C ASP A 220 26.35 -6.85 23.04
N LEU A 221 27.22 -6.01 22.47
CA LEU A 221 28.46 -6.42 21.77
C LEU A 221 29.55 -6.92 22.73
N ILE A 222 29.52 -6.51 24.01
CA ILE A 222 30.50 -6.88 25.04
C ILE A 222 29.93 -7.94 26.00
N ARG A 223 28.75 -8.47 25.70
CA ARG A 223 27.99 -9.30 26.64
C ARG A 223 28.53 -10.73 26.69
N GLU A 224 28.54 -11.32 27.88
CA GLU A 224 28.92 -12.73 28.05
C GLU A 224 28.01 -13.64 27.24
N LYS A 225 28.63 -14.65 26.62
CA LYS A 225 27.99 -15.68 25.82
C LYS A 225 26.90 -16.37 26.65
N GLY A 226 25.63 -16.19 26.27
CA GLY A 226 24.46 -16.76 26.98
C GLY A 226 23.59 -15.74 27.73
N SER A 227 23.94 -14.46 27.73
CA SER A 227 23.05 -13.42 28.28
C SER A 227 21.77 -13.29 27.41
N PRO A 228 20.58 -12.97 27.99
CA PRO A 228 19.32 -12.85 27.24
C PRO A 228 19.37 -11.72 26.23
N VAL A 229 19.10 -11.97 24.94
CA VAL A 229 18.97 -10.92 23.91
C VAL A 229 17.99 -9.85 24.41
N GLY A 230 18.37 -8.57 24.30
CA GLY A 230 17.54 -7.46 24.77
C GLY A 230 16.11 -7.58 24.23
N GLU A 231 15.14 -7.20 25.04
CA GLU A 231 13.74 -7.21 24.64
C GLU A 231 13.56 -6.31 23.40
N ILE A 232 13.00 -6.89 22.33
CA ILE A 232 12.65 -6.13 21.12
C ILE A 232 11.45 -5.27 21.48
N LYS A 233 11.62 -3.96 21.47
CA LYS A 233 10.50 -3.05 21.73
C LYS A 233 9.60 -3.02 20.49
N ARG A 234 8.33 -3.29 20.70
CA ARG A 234 7.31 -3.33 19.64
C ARG A 234 6.40 -2.10 19.78
N VAL A 235 6.24 -1.35 18.71
CA VAL A 235 5.34 -0.19 18.67
C VAL A 235 4.30 -0.43 17.58
N ALA A 236 3.08 -0.79 18.00
CA ALA A 236 1.97 -1.08 17.10
C ALA A 236 1.21 0.20 16.72
N VAL A 237 0.90 0.33 15.43
CA VAL A 237 -0.05 1.31 14.89
C VAL A 237 -1.27 0.55 14.39
N GLU A 238 -2.34 0.61 15.17
CA GLU A 238 -3.63 0.03 14.79
C GLU A 238 -4.25 0.81 13.63
N PRO A 239 -4.86 0.11 12.65
CA PRO A 239 -5.54 0.78 11.55
C PRO A 239 -6.74 1.57 12.08
N LYS A 240 -6.86 2.83 11.64
CA LYS A 240 -8.02 3.68 11.88
C LYS A 240 -8.53 4.23 10.57
N THR A 241 -9.84 4.20 10.36
CA THR A 241 -10.44 4.59 9.07
C THR A 241 -10.05 6.04 8.74
N GLY A 242 -9.43 6.23 7.58
CA GLY A 242 -9.00 7.54 7.09
C GLY A 242 -7.72 8.10 7.73
N GLN A 243 -7.04 7.33 8.58
CA GLN A 243 -5.72 7.67 9.09
C GLN A 243 -4.63 7.30 8.08
N ILE A 244 -3.57 8.09 8.04
CA ILE A 244 -2.32 7.73 7.37
C ILE A 244 -1.21 7.40 8.38
N LEU A 245 -0.26 6.59 7.93
CA LEU A 245 1.02 6.32 8.59
C LEU A 245 2.15 6.61 7.60
N ILE A 246 3.03 7.54 7.94
CA ILE A 246 4.23 7.92 7.18
C ILE A 246 5.46 7.45 7.94
N PHE A 247 6.38 6.73 7.31
CA PHE A 247 7.56 6.18 7.99
C PHE A 247 8.71 5.91 7.01
N GLN A 248 9.94 6.00 7.51
CA GLN A 248 11.15 5.79 6.70
C GLN A 248 11.29 4.32 6.29
N HIS A 249 11.78 4.07 5.07
CA HIS A 249 11.95 2.71 4.52
C HIS A 249 12.84 1.80 5.38
N ASN A 250 13.82 2.38 6.07
CA ASN A 250 14.76 1.68 6.93
C ASN A 250 14.24 1.42 8.36
N LEU A 251 12.94 1.64 8.63
CA LEU A 251 12.31 1.16 9.85
C LEU A 251 11.93 -0.31 9.70
N LEU A 252 12.49 -1.15 10.57
CA LEU A 252 12.07 -2.54 10.67
C LEU A 252 10.63 -2.60 11.18
N HIS A 253 9.75 -3.20 10.39
CA HIS A 253 8.34 -3.28 10.71
C HIS A 253 7.70 -4.54 10.12
N GLU A 254 6.54 -4.90 10.65
CA GLU A 254 5.71 -6.00 10.16
C GLU A 254 4.25 -5.55 9.99
N GLY A 255 3.52 -6.25 9.12
CA GLY A 255 2.07 -6.29 9.16
C GLY A 255 1.66 -7.43 10.10
N SER A 256 1.28 -7.07 11.32
CA SER A 256 0.82 -8.05 12.32
C SER A 256 -0.40 -8.80 11.80
N LYS A 257 -0.56 -10.05 12.26
CA LYS A 257 -1.60 -10.95 11.79
C LYS A 257 -3.00 -10.35 11.98
N VAL A 258 -3.84 -10.46 10.95
CA VAL A 258 -5.29 -10.21 11.08
C VAL A 258 -5.93 -11.43 11.72
N LEU A 259 -6.66 -11.22 12.80
CA LEU A 259 -7.32 -12.29 13.56
C LEU A 259 -8.78 -12.44 13.13
N GLU A 260 -9.47 -11.32 12.92
CA GLU A 260 -10.88 -11.27 12.52
C GLU A 260 -11.12 -10.11 11.55
N GLY A 261 -12.13 -10.23 10.69
CA GLY A 261 -12.47 -9.23 9.67
C GLY A 261 -11.47 -9.21 8.52
N ALA A 262 -11.47 -8.11 7.76
CA ALA A 262 -10.52 -7.86 6.69
C ALA A 262 -9.89 -6.47 6.87
N LYS A 263 -8.61 -6.32 6.57
CA LYS A 263 -7.90 -5.03 6.61
C LYS A 263 -7.62 -4.54 5.19
N TYR A 264 -7.97 -3.29 4.90
CA TYR A 264 -7.72 -2.60 3.65
C TYR A 264 -6.77 -1.42 3.84
N VAL A 265 -5.73 -1.36 3.01
CA VAL A 265 -4.70 -0.31 3.07
C VAL A 265 -4.28 0.09 1.67
N ILE A 266 -4.05 1.39 1.42
CA ILE A 266 -3.27 1.83 0.26
C ILE A 266 -1.84 2.09 0.71
N ARG A 267 -0.87 1.41 0.10
CA ARG A 267 0.55 1.73 0.26
C ARG A 267 1.05 2.46 -0.99
N SER A 268 1.60 3.65 -0.79
CA SER A 268 2.43 4.35 -1.76
C SER A 268 3.71 4.83 -1.07
N ASP A 269 4.52 5.59 -1.79
CA ASP A 269 5.85 6.00 -1.38
C ASP A 269 6.05 7.48 -1.76
N ILE A 270 6.80 8.24 -0.95
CA ILE A 270 7.10 9.65 -1.23
C ILE A 270 8.30 9.71 -2.18
N LEU A 271 8.15 10.46 -3.27
CA LEU A 271 9.18 10.73 -4.27
C LEU A 271 10.07 11.89 -3.82
N TYR A 272 11.38 11.69 -3.97
CA TYR A 272 12.42 12.66 -3.71
C TYR A 272 13.31 12.82 -4.93
N GLY A 273 13.68 14.06 -5.25
CA GLY A 273 14.54 14.37 -6.38
C GLY A 273 16.01 14.01 -6.16
N ARG A 274 16.88 14.52 -7.03
CA ARG A 274 18.33 14.39 -6.88
C ARG A 274 18.80 15.11 -5.60
N PRO A 275 19.87 14.63 -4.94
CA PRO A 275 20.46 15.35 -3.83
C PRO A 275 20.81 16.76 -4.26
N SER A 276 20.45 17.75 -3.45
CA SER A 276 20.95 19.11 -3.61
C SER A 276 22.46 19.05 -3.40
N ILE A 277 23.24 19.56 -4.35
CA ILE A 277 24.65 19.86 -4.09
C ILE A 277 24.61 21.22 -3.40
N ASP A 278 24.79 21.24 -2.09
CA ASP A 278 25.03 22.49 -1.38
C ASP A 278 26.40 23.00 -1.87
N GLY A 279 26.40 24.17 -2.53
CA GLY A 279 27.60 24.81 -3.08
C GLY A 279 28.39 25.60 -2.06
#